data_AF-A0A803R2L7-F1
#
_entry.id   AF-A0A803R2L7-F1
#
_cell.length_a   1.000
_cell.length_b   1.000
_cell.length_c   1.000
_cell.angle_alpha   90.00
_cell.angle_beta   90.00
_cell.angle_gamma   90.00
#
_symmetry.space_group_name_H-M   'P 1'
#
loop_
_entity.id
_entity.type
_entity.pdbx_description
1 polymer ?
#
loop_
_entity_poly.entity_id
_entity_poly.type
_entity_poly.pdbx_seq_one_letter_code
_entity_poly.pdbx_strand_id
1 'polypeptide(L)'
;MVLFVTHYPKIAEIITKFPVSVGAYHVSYLASHRTEGSVDSESDHDVTYLYKLVPGVSDKSFGFKVAELAQLPSSCISRASTMATKLEMVVNNRTGSKHRKLQLLESTSLYQKEEKEKKLEMESREWLGRYKQFMMELEAVLSVEDQVKSFQHLKEARDIAQKLLSSNENDYPK
;
A
#
# COMPACT_ATOMS: atom_id res chain seq x y z
N MET A 1 19.43 13.26 7.87
CA MET A 1 18.45 13.34 8.97
C MET A 1 17.51 14.51 8.68
N VAL A 2 16.19 14.32 8.78
CA VAL A 2 15.18 15.33 8.44
C VAL A 2 14.16 15.42 9.57
N LEU A 3 13.83 16.64 10.01
CA LEU A 3 12.69 16.93 10.88
C LEU A 3 11.63 17.66 10.07
N PHE A 4 10.40 17.17 10.11
CA PHE A 4 9.28 17.76 9.38
C PHE A 4 8.16 18.14 10.35
N VAL A 5 7.99 19.45 10.56
CA VAL A 5 6.94 20.00 11.43
C VAL A 5 5.71 20.30 10.58
N THR A 6 4.54 19.82 10.99
CA THR A 6 3.32 19.97 10.20
C THR A 6 2.05 20.04 11.04
N HIS A 7 1.05 20.73 10.49
CA HIS A 7 -0.33 20.76 11.00
C HIS A 7 -1.28 19.86 10.20
N TYR A 8 -0.76 19.01 9.30
CA TYR A 8 -1.58 18.09 8.50
C TYR A 8 -1.56 16.68 9.09
N PRO A 9 -2.59 16.23 9.84
CA PRO A 9 -2.58 14.93 10.52
C PRO A 9 -2.41 13.76 9.56
N LYS A 10 -2.93 13.89 8.32
CA LYS A 10 -2.81 12.86 7.27
C LYS A 10 -1.38 12.51 6.90
N ILE A 11 -0.43 13.41 7.09
CA ILE A 11 0.97 13.13 6.78
C ILE A 11 1.50 12.03 7.72
N ALA A 12 0.98 11.90 8.94
CA ALA A 12 1.38 10.85 9.87
C ALA A 12 1.09 9.43 9.34
N GLU A 13 0.14 9.27 8.41
CA GLU A 13 -0.13 8.00 7.74
C GLU A 13 1.09 7.46 6.97
N ILE A 14 2.07 8.32 6.63
CA ILE A 14 3.31 7.90 5.96
C ILE A 14 4.12 6.86 6.75
N ILE A 15 3.96 6.84 8.09
CA ILE A 15 4.60 5.84 8.97
C ILE A 15 4.19 4.42 8.54
N THR A 16 2.93 4.24 8.10
CA THR A 16 2.44 2.92 7.66
C THR A 16 3.20 2.38 6.46
N LYS A 17 3.70 3.27 5.59
CA LYS A 17 4.47 2.90 4.40
C LYS A 17 5.96 2.72 4.69
N PHE A 18 6.48 3.43 5.70
CA PHE A 18 7.91 3.44 6.05
C PHE A 18 8.13 3.28 7.57
N PRO A 19 7.70 2.15 8.17
CA PRO A 19 7.67 1.99 9.63
C PRO A 19 9.05 1.95 10.29
N VAL A 20 10.09 1.59 9.54
CA VAL A 20 11.47 1.52 10.04
C VAL A 20 12.17 2.88 9.97
N SER A 21 11.77 3.73 9.03
CA SER A 21 12.50 4.97 8.68
C SER A 21 11.82 6.24 9.17
N VAL A 22 10.53 6.16 9.56
CA VAL A 22 9.73 7.33 9.94
C VAL A 22 9.03 7.09 11.27
N GLY A 23 9.13 8.07 12.17
CA GLY A 23 8.32 8.14 13.39
C GLY A 23 7.55 9.46 13.42
N ALA A 24 6.30 9.41 13.92
CA ALA A 24 5.55 10.62 14.27
C ALA A 24 5.68 10.89 15.76
N TYR A 25 5.79 12.18 16.07
CA TYR A 25 5.87 12.69 17.41
C TYR A 25 5.00 13.94 17.51
N HIS A 26 4.45 14.17 18.69
CA HIS A 26 3.75 15.40 19.03
C HIS A 26 4.22 15.91 20.39
N VAL A 27 3.88 17.17 20.69
CA VAL A 27 4.20 17.79 21.98
C VAL A 27 3.15 17.37 23.01
N SER A 28 3.61 16.80 24.12
CA SER A 28 2.75 16.32 25.20
C SER A 28 2.10 17.47 25.98
N TYR A 29 0.92 17.19 26.52
CA TYR A 29 0.11 18.14 27.29
C TYR A 29 -0.67 17.40 28.38
N LEU A 30 -1.14 18.12 29.39
CA LEU A 30 -2.12 17.66 30.37
C LEU A 30 -3.44 18.38 30.10
N ALA A 31 -4.55 17.64 30.17
CA ALA A 31 -5.89 18.20 30.10
C ALA A 31 -6.66 17.82 31.37
N SER A 32 -7.22 18.80 32.08
CA SER A 32 -8.10 18.54 33.21
C SER A 32 -9.48 18.11 32.70
N HIS A 33 -9.94 16.92 33.07
CA HIS A 33 -11.33 16.48 32.85
C HIS A 33 -12.10 16.70 34.14
N ARG A 34 -12.85 17.80 34.25
CA ARG A 34 -13.76 17.99 35.39
C ARG A 34 -15.10 17.32 35.06
N THR A 35 -15.51 16.39 35.92
CA THR A 35 -16.73 15.60 35.79
C THR A 35 -17.96 16.51 35.82
N GLU A 36 -18.89 16.24 34.91
CA GLU A 36 -20.18 16.95 34.77
C GLU A 36 -20.91 17.05 36.12
N GLY A 37 -21.08 18.27 36.64
CA GLY A 37 -21.76 18.47 37.92
C GLY A 37 -21.77 19.90 38.48
N SER A 38 -20.93 20.81 38.00
CA SER A 38 -20.97 22.22 38.43
C SER A 38 -21.39 23.11 37.26
N VAL A 39 -22.60 23.67 37.38
CA VAL A 39 -23.15 24.72 36.52
C VAL A 39 -22.43 26.02 36.85
N ASP A 40 -21.17 26.14 36.43
CA ASP A 40 -20.47 27.42 36.33
C ASP A 40 -19.66 27.35 35.04
N SER A 41 -20.20 28.01 34.01
CA SER A 41 -19.54 28.24 32.74
C SER A 41 -18.21 28.96 32.98
N GLU A 42 -17.16 28.59 32.25
CA GLU A 42 -16.07 29.46 31.75
C GLU A 42 -14.71 28.72 31.57
N SER A 43 -14.50 27.47 32.01
CA SER A 43 -13.15 26.84 31.85
C SER A 43 -13.09 25.31 31.78
N ASP A 44 -13.93 24.68 30.97
CA ASP A 44 -13.96 23.21 30.85
C ASP A 44 -12.72 22.58 30.16
N HIS A 45 -11.74 23.39 29.72
CA HIS A 45 -10.59 22.93 28.95
C HIS A 45 -9.28 23.58 29.43
N ASP A 46 -8.90 23.34 30.68
CA ASP A 46 -7.56 23.73 31.14
C ASP A 46 -6.51 22.76 30.56
N VAL A 47 -5.64 23.28 29.69
CA VAL A 47 -4.60 22.52 28.99
C VAL A 47 -3.24 23.10 29.34
N THR A 48 -2.38 22.27 29.91
CA THR A 48 -0.99 22.63 30.23
C THR A 48 -0.04 21.96 29.24
N TYR A 49 0.73 22.75 28.50
CA TYR A 49 1.74 22.25 27.56
C TYR A 49 3.01 21.86 28.31
N LEU A 50 3.49 20.64 28.10
CA LEU A 50 4.68 20.12 28.81
C LEU A 50 5.97 20.22 27.99
N TYR A 51 5.89 20.70 26.75
CA TYR A 51 7.03 20.87 25.81
C TYR A 51 7.93 19.64 25.61
N LYS A 52 7.43 18.45 25.95
CA LYS A 52 8.12 17.17 25.77
C LYS A 52 7.57 16.46 24.53
N LEU A 53 8.45 15.93 23.69
CA LEU A 53 8.03 15.11 22.55
C LEU A 53 7.64 13.71 23.01
N VAL A 54 6.49 13.25 22.54
CA VAL A 54 5.98 11.88 22.75
C VAL A 54 5.63 11.25 21.40
N PRO A 55 5.82 9.94 21.23
CA PRO A 55 5.45 9.25 19.99
C PRO A 55 3.95 9.37 19.68
N GLY A 56 3.62 9.36 18.40
CA GLY A 56 2.23 9.39 17.91
C GLY A 56 1.79 10.75 17.40
N VAL A 57 0.49 10.88 17.17
CA VAL A 57 -0.19 12.07 16.64
C VAL A 57 -1.06 12.67 17.74
N SER A 58 -1.20 13.99 17.78
CA SER A 58 -2.11 14.63 18.73
C SER A 58 -3.57 14.30 18.41
N ASP A 59 -4.33 13.92 19.43
CA ASP A 59 -5.76 13.60 19.32
C ASP A 59 -6.65 14.84 19.16
N LYS A 60 -6.18 16.02 19.55
CA LYS A 60 -6.97 17.27 19.56
C LYS A 60 -6.22 18.44 18.90
N SER A 61 -7.02 19.38 18.39
CA SER A 61 -6.54 20.69 17.94
C SER A 61 -6.46 21.67 19.11
N PHE A 62 -5.27 22.20 19.38
CA PHE A 62 -5.05 23.17 20.46
C PHE A 62 -5.28 24.63 20.05
N GLY A 63 -5.57 24.88 18.77
CA GLY A 63 -5.74 26.25 18.25
C GLY A 63 -6.86 27.00 18.96
N PHE A 64 -7.93 26.31 19.38
CA PHE A 64 -9.03 26.94 20.12
C PHE A 64 -8.65 27.35 21.54
N LYS A 65 -7.80 26.59 22.24
CA LYS A 65 -7.31 27.01 23.55
C LYS A 65 -6.39 28.22 23.45
N VAL A 66 -5.54 28.26 22.42
CA VAL A 66 -4.69 29.44 22.15
C VAL A 66 -5.55 30.67 21.84
N ALA A 67 -6.65 30.49 21.08
CA ALA A 67 -7.61 31.56 20.82
C ALA A 67 -8.31 32.08 22.08
N GLU A 68 -8.66 31.19 23.01
CA GLU A 68 -9.22 31.54 24.32
C GLU A 68 -8.21 32.33 25.17
N LEU A 69 -6.96 31.88 25.23
CA LEU A 69 -5.87 32.59 25.93
C LEU A 69 -5.59 33.97 25.30
N ALA A 70 -5.79 34.11 24.00
CA ALA A 70 -5.71 35.37 23.27
C ALA A 70 -6.96 36.27 23.46
N GLN A 71 -7.90 35.87 24.31
CA GLN A 71 -9.12 36.60 24.64
C GLN A 71 -10.01 36.89 23.41
N LEU A 72 -10.03 35.96 22.45
CA LEU A 72 -11.00 36.04 21.35
C LEU A 72 -12.43 35.82 21.88
N PRO A 73 -13.45 36.46 21.28
CA PRO A 73 -14.83 36.29 21.72
C PRO A 73 -15.27 34.82 21.70
N SER A 74 -15.89 34.37 22.79
CA SER A 74 -16.37 32.99 22.96
C SER A 74 -17.33 32.56 21.86
N SER A 75 -18.17 33.47 21.36
CA SER A 75 -19.08 33.24 20.22
C SER A 75 -18.32 32.91 18.93
N CYS A 76 -17.18 33.55 18.68
CA CYS A 76 -16.31 33.25 17.53
C CYS A 76 -15.64 31.88 17.68
N ILE A 77 -15.10 31.58 18.87
CA ILE A 77 -14.44 30.30 19.15
C ILE A 77 -15.44 29.14 19.01
N SER A 78 -16.63 29.28 19.60
CA SER A 78 -17.69 28.26 19.54
C SER A 78 -18.16 28.00 18.12
N ARG A 79 -18.39 29.05 17.33
CA ARG A 79 -18.73 28.93 15.91
C ARG A 79 -17.61 28.24 15.12
N ALA A 80 -16.36 28.63 15.35
CA ALA A 80 -15.22 28.05 14.66
C ALA A 80 -15.02 26.57 15.01
N SER A 81 -15.19 26.19 16.29
CA SER A 81 -15.19 24.81 16.75
C SER A 81 -16.25 23.97 16.04
N THR A 82 -17.49 24.47 16.01
CA THR A 82 -18.60 23.82 15.28
C THR A 82 -18.28 23.60 13.80
N MET A 83 -17.65 24.58 13.14
CA MET A 83 -17.26 24.46 11.74
C MET A 83 -16.10 23.49 11.53
N ALA A 84 -15.12 23.46 12.43
CA ALA A 84 -14.01 22.53 12.38
C ALA A 84 -14.50 21.07 12.47
N THR A 85 -15.37 20.74 13.43
CA THR A 85 -15.96 19.41 13.54
C THR A 85 -16.74 19.01 12.28
N LYS A 86 -17.51 19.93 11.70
CA LYS A 86 -18.22 19.68 10.43
C LYS A 86 -17.24 19.36 9.28
N LEU A 87 -16.16 20.12 9.18
CA LEU A 87 -15.13 19.90 8.15
C LEU A 87 -14.40 18.57 8.34
N GLU A 88 -14.04 18.22 9.57
CA GLU A 88 -13.42 16.94 9.91
C GLU A 88 -14.31 15.76 9.49
N MET A 89 -15.60 15.82 9.79
CA MET A 89 -16.56 14.80 9.34
C MET A 89 -16.61 14.68 7.81
N VAL A 90 -16.68 15.81 7.09
CA VAL A 90 -16.69 15.82 5.62
C VAL A 90 -15.40 15.22 5.05
N VAL A 91 -14.25 15.54 5.64
CA VAL A 91 -12.95 15.03 5.21
C VAL A 91 -12.83 13.53 5.49
N ASN A 92 -13.31 13.07 6.64
CA ASN A 92 -13.30 11.65 7.02
C ASN A 92 -14.23 10.80 6.14
N ASN A 93 -15.40 11.32 5.79
CA ASN A 93 -16.32 10.63 4.86
C ASN A 93 -15.70 10.48 3.47
N ARG A 94 -14.95 11.49 3.00
CA ARG A 94 -14.23 11.43 1.72
C ARG A 94 -13.10 10.38 1.74
N THR A 95 -12.37 10.23 2.84
CA THR A 95 -11.31 9.22 2.97
C THR A 95 -11.89 7.80 3.06
N GLY A 96 -12.97 7.60 3.82
CA GLY A 96 -13.67 6.31 3.89
C GLY A 96 -14.18 5.81 2.53
N SER A 97 -14.79 6.69 1.73
CA SER A 97 -15.26 6.34 0.37
C SER A 97 -14.10 6.06 -0.60
N LYS A 98 -12.97 6.76 -0.48
CA LYS A 98 -11.78 6.50 -1.32
C LYS A 98 -11.10 5.18 -0.97
N HIS A 99 -11.00 4.85 0.31
CA HIS A 99 -10.40 3.59 0.76
C HIS A 99 -11.18 2.38 0.22
N ARG A 100 -12.52 2.43 0.27
CA ARG A 100 -13.39 1.38 -0.27
C ARG A 100 -13.25 1.24 -1.79
N LYS A 101 -13.11 2.35 -2.53
CA LYS A 101 -12.91 2.35 -3.99
C LYS A 101 -11.52 1.82 -4.37
N LEU A 102 -10.48 2.18 -3.63
CA LEU A 102 -9.11 1.69 -3.85
C LEU A 102 -8.99 0.20 -3.51
N GLN A 103 -9.60 -0.26 -2.41
CA GLN A 103 -9.63 -1.67 -2.02
C GLN A 103 -10.34 -2.55 -3.07
N LEU A 104 -11.41 -2.04 -3.69
CA LEU A 104 -12.11 -2.73 -4.79
C LEU A 104 -11.23 -2.82 -6.05
N LEU A 105 -10.45 -1.77 -6.34
CA LEU A 105 -9.54 -1.72 -7.50
C LEU A 105 -8.30 -2.61 -7.28
N GLU A 106 -7.80 -2.65 -6.05
CA GLU A 106 -6.62 -3.43 -5.67
C GLU A 106 -6.92 -4.94 -5.66
N SER A 107 -8.07 -5.33 -5.08
CA SER A 107 -8.55 -6.71 -5.15
C SER A 107 -8.79 -7.18 -6.58
N THR A 108 -9.41 -6.36 -7.45
CA THR A 108 -9.57 -6.71 -8.87
C THR A 108 -8.24 -6.81 -9.62
N SER A 109 -7.23 -6.01 -9.28
CA SER A 109 -5.90 -6.10 -9.91
C SER A 109 -5.10 -7.33 -9.46
N LEU A 110 -5.25 -7.75 -8.20
CA LEU A 110 -4.58 -8.93 -7.65
C LEU A 110 -5.10 -10.23 -8.28
N TYR A 111 -6.41 -10.36 -8.51
CA TYR A 111 -6.99 -11.52 -9.21
C TYR A 111 -6.46 -11.64 -10.65
N GLN A 112 -6.33 -10.53 -11.37
CA GLN A 112 -5.79 -10.54 -12.74
C GLN A 112 -4.28 -10.83 -12.79
N LYS A 113 -3.53 -10.43 -11.75
CA LYS A 113 -2.10 -10.70 -11.63
C LYS A 113 -1.81 -12.16 -11.31
N GLU A 114 -2.56 -12.76 -10.37
CA GLU A 114 -2.40 -14.18 -10.03
C GLU A 114 -2.74 -15.12 -11.19
N GLU A 115 -3.76 -14.81 -12.00
CA GLU A 115 -4.06 -15.63 -13.19
C GLU A 115 -2.96 -15.51 -14.25
N LYS A 116 -2.39 -14.32 -14.45
CA LYS A 116 -1.28 -14.13 -15.39
C LYS A 116 0.00 -14.81 -14.94
N GLU A 117 0.35 -14.73 -13.65
CA GLU A 117 1.53 -15.40 -13.10
C GLU A 117 1.39 -16.92 -13.15
N LYS A 118 0.21 -17.47 -12.81
CA LYS A 118 -0.06 -18.91 -12.93
C LYS A 118 -0.02 -19.39 -14.37
N LYS A 119 -0.57 -18.61 -15.32
CA LYS A 119 -0.52 -18.95 -16.75
C LYS A 119 0.92 -18.93 -17.28
N LEU A 120 1.70 -17.92 -16.92
CA LEU A 120 3.10 -17.78 -17.31
C LEU A 120 3.99 -18.89 -16.70
N GLU A 121 3.76 -19.25 -15.43
CA GLU A 121 4.46 -20.38 -14.79
C GLU A 121 4.10 -21.74 -15.39
N MET A 122 2.83 -21.94 -15.76
CA MET A 122 2.38 -23.17 -16.39
C MET A 122 2.98 -23.32 -17.80
N GLU A 123 2.97 -22.24 -18.58
CA GLU A 123 3.57 -22.17 -19.90
C GLU A 123 5.08 -22.39 -19.84
N SER A 124 5.78 -21.76 -18.89
CA SER A 124 7.22 -21.95 -18.68
C SER A 124 7.57 -23.42 -18.33
N ARG A 125 6.74 -24.09 -17.51
CA ARG A 125 6.92 -25.52 -17.19
C ARG A 125 6.73 -26.42 -18.40
N GLU A 126 5.73 -26.15 -19.22
CA GLU A 126 5.49 -26.88 -20.46
C GLU A 126 6.67 -26.71 -21.44
N TRP A 127 7.17 -25.49 -21.59
CA TRP A 127 8.34 -25.17 -22.39
C TRP A 127 9.60 -25.89 -21.92
N LEU A 128 9.88 -25.89 -20.61
CA LEU A 128 11.01 -26.60 -20.03
C LEU A 128 10.92 -28.12 -20.26
N GLY A 129 9.72 -28.70 -20.18
CA GLY A 129 9.50 -30.11 -20.47
C GLY A 129 9.84 -30.47 -21.92
N ARG A 130 9.38 -29.64 -22.87
CA ARG A 130 9.62 -29.85 -24.30
C ARG A 130 11.09 -29.61 -24.69
N TYR A 131 11.75 -28.63 -24.07
CA TYR A 131 13.19 -28.40 -24.23
C TYR A 131 14.02 -29.55 -23.67
N LYS A 132 13.63 -30.09 -22.51
CA LYS A 132 14.28 -31.27 -21.92
C LYS A 132 14.15 -32.50 -22.82
N GLN A 133 12.96 -32.72 -23.40
CA GLN A 133 12.72 -33.81 -24.34
C GLN A 133 13.58 -33.67 -25.61
N PHE A 134 13.69 -32.45 -26.17
CA PHE A 134 14.58 -32.15 -27.28
C PHE A 134 16.05 -32.50 -26.97
N MET A 135 16.54 -32.13 -25.79
CA MET A 135 17.92 -32.41 -25.39
C MET A 135 18.19 -33.89 -25.16
N MET A 136 17.26 -34.63 -24.56
CA MET A 136 17.40 -36.10 -24.41
C MET A 136 17.47 -36.78 -25.78
N GLU A 137 16.72 -36.29 -26.75
CA GLU A 137 16.75 -36.82 -28.12
C GLU A 137 18.09 -36.56 -28.81
N LEU A 138 18.67 -35.37 -28.61
CA LEU A 138 20.02 -35.05 -29.10
C LEU A 138 21.12 -35.86 -28.40
N GLU A 139 21.00 -36.08 -27.10
CA GLU A 139 21.93 -36.95 -26.36
C GLU A 139 21.84 -38.41 -26.86
N ALA A 140 20.64 -38.89 -27.18
CA ALA A 140 20.45 -40.21 -27.78
C ALA A 140 21.12 -40.33 -29.16
N VAL A 141 21.07 -39.28 -29.99
CA VAL A 141 21.81 -39.22 -31.27
C VAL A 141 23.32 -39.40 -31.05
N LEU A 142 23.87 -38.81 -30.00
CA LEU A 142 25.31 -38.88 -29.68
C LEU A 142 25.72 -40.21 -29.04
N SER A 143 24.79 -40.94 -28.43
CA SER A 143 25.06 -42.20 -27.72
C SER A 143 24.86 -43.46 -28.57
N VAL A 144 24.23 -43.37 -29.74
CA VAL A 144 23.84 -44.54 -30.55
C VAL A 144 24.81 -44.74 -31.74
N GLU A 145 25.46 -45.91 -31.80
CA GLU A 145 26.37 -46.31 -32.90
C GLU A 145 25.64 -46.68 -34.21
N ASP A 146 24.32 -46.89 -34.15
CA ASP A 146 23.45 -47.27 -35.27
C ASP A 146 22.92 -46.03 -36.04
N GLN A 147 23.39 -45.85 -37.28
CA GLN A 147 23.02 -44.72 -38.15
C GLN A 147 21.51 -44.60 -38.39
N VAL A 148 20.75 -45.70 -38.39
CA VAL A 148 19.30 -45.67 -38.68
C VAL A 148 18.53 -45.08 -37.50
N LYS A 149 18.90 -45.49 -36.28
CA LYS A 149 18.30 -44.96 -35.04
C LYS A 149 18.73 -43.52 -34.80
N SER A 150 20.01 -43.19 -35.06
CA SER A 150 20.51 -41.82 -35.01
C SER A 150 19.72 -40.88 -35.92
N PHE A 151 19.43 -41.30 -37.16
CA PHE A 151 18.61 -40.50 -38.08
C PHE A 151 17.16 -40.33 -37.60
N GLN A 152 16.56 -41.38 -37.01
CA GLN A 152 15.21 -41.31 -36.44
C GLN A 152 15.15 -40.33 -35.26
N HIS A 153 16.11 -40.40 -34.35
CA HIS A 153 16.21 -39.48 -33.22
C HIS A 153 16.41 -38.02 -33.69
N LEU A 154 17.23 -37.81 -34.72
CA LEU A 154 17.43 -36.48 -35.30
C LEU A 154 16.13 -35.89 -35.90
N LYS A 155 15.30 -36.74 -36.50
CA LYS A 155 14.00 -36.35 -37.05
C LYS A 155 13.03 -35.96 -35.92
N GLU A 156 13.01 -36.72 -34.84
CA GLU A 156 12.19 -36.43 -33.66
C GLU A 156 12.62 -35.14 -32.96
N ALA A 157 13.93 -34.93 -32.79
CA ALA A 157 14.49 -33.68 -32.26
C ALA A 157 14.10 -32.47 -33.12
N ARG A 158 14.20 -32.60 -34.45
CA ARG A 158 13.80 -31.54 -35.39
C ARG A 158 12.31 -31.22 -35.26
N ASP A 159 11.45 -32.22 -35.17
CA ASP A 159 10.01 -32.03 -35.07
C ASP A 159 9.63 -31.37 -33.72
N ILE A 160 10.33 -31.70 -32.62
CA ILE A 160 10.17 -31.00 -31.33
C ILE A 160 10.60 -29.52 -31.46
N ALA A 161 11.76 -29.27 -32.07
CA ALA A 161 12.28 -27.91 -32.27
C ALA A 161 11.36 -27.04 -33.14
N GLN A 162 10.78 -27.60 -34.21
CA GLN A 162 9.80 -26.88 -35.05
C GLN A 162 8.56 -26.49 -34.26
N LYS A 163 8.05 -27.40 -33.41
CA LYS A 163 6.88 -27.10 -32.57
C LYS A 163 7.21 -26.13 -31.44
N LEU A 164 8.47 -25.96 -31.05
CA LEU A 164 8.89 -24.92 -30.10
C LEU A 164 8.88 -23.57 -30.82
N LEU A 165 9.48 -23.49 -32.01
CA LEU A 165 9.56 -22.25 -32.79
C LEU A 165 8.18 -21.72 -33.22
N SER A 166 7.25 -22.59 -33.65
CA SER A 166 5.92 -22.16 -34.10
C SER A 166 5.01 -21.65 -32.98
N SER A 167 5.27 -22.01 -31.72
CA SER A 167 4.56 -21.46 -30.57
C SER A 167 4.97 -20.02 -30.23
N ASN A 168 6.11 -19.53 -30.71
CA ASN A 168 6.62 -18.17 -30.43
C ASN A 168 6.11 -17.09 -31.39
N GLU A 169 5.54 -17.45 -32.54
CA GLU A 169 5.18 -16.47 -33.59
C GLU A 169 3.82 -15.78 -33.36
N ASN A 170 3.06 -16.18 -32.34
CA ASN A 170 1.69 -15.71 -32.12
C ASN A 170 1.54 -14.60 -31.05
N ASP A 171 2.62 -14.10 -30.45
CA ASP A 171 2.54 -13.20 -29.28
C ASP A 171 3.21 -11.82 -29.47
N TYR A 172 3.52 -11.43 -30.73
CA TYR A 172 3.94 -10.05 -31.04
C TYR A 172 2.76 -9.23 -31.58
N PRO A 173 2.28 -8.21 -30.85
CA PRO A 173 1.30 -7.28 -31.39
C PRO A 173 1.95 -6.46 -32.52
N LYS A 174 1.27 -6.39 -33.68
CA LYS A 174 1.55 -5.37 -34.70
C LYS A 174 1.06 -4.00 -34.24
#